data_AF-A0A1C5QVT7-F1
#
_entry.id   AF-A0A1C5QVT7-F1
#
_cell.length_a   1.000
_cell.length_b   1.000
_cell.length_c   1.000
_cell.angle_alpha   90.00
_cell.angle_beta   90.00
_cell.angle_gamma   90.00
#
_symmetry.space_group_name_H-M   'P 1'
#
loop_
_entity.id
_entity.type
_entity.pdbx_description
1 polymer ?
#
loop_
_entity_poly.entity_id
_entity_poly.type
_entity_poly.pdbx_seq_one_letter_code
_entity_poly.pdbx_strand_id
1 'polypeptide(L)'
;MKLKNKITSLLLCGALFLGSINFAFADGTRVVTLGANLSTEQRATMLKYFGVNENEVVIVEVNNQEERKYLEGVATEAQLGKKTYSCAYVEPTKSGSGINVKTANITWATSSMIASIMSTVGIEDANVVAAAPFPVSGTGMMTGIMKAFEDATGEPLDEDKKEIASEELIITGDLADEIGGESGQDKATGIINDIKTEIIKNNTSDTVQIAETINNITNNYNITLTSEQQKQIEELMAKIAQQDYDYNSIKNALNSVKDNVNDSLIAAGEIKPGFFDSIKNWFSGIGQWVSGIFEGNKDLGILENTNDTLLGDNAVIDATDKDAINLPSSEQVEGFFAKIWNWFTGLFDNNDSNNVDSNTSTTEESNDSDVNSLEQNSTTYENVQPDSSSTQNGTVENPSEDVDNSNNNDTVNPSDSEHATEQ
;
A
#
# COMPACT_ATOMS: atom_id res chain seq x y z
N MET A 1 -62.83 28.64 20.75
CA MET A 1 -62.17 28.85 19.43
C MET A 1 -60.70 29.26 19.55
N LYS A 2 -60.36 30.45 20.09
CA LYS A 2 -59.01 31.08 20.01
C LYS A 2 -57.77 30.21 20.30
N LEU A 3 -57.86 29.12 21.07
CA LEU A 3 -56.71 28.24 21.35
C LEU A 3 -56.39 27.26 20.21
N LYS A 4 -57.41 26.69 19.53
CA LYS A 4 -57.19 25.71 18.44
C LYS A 4 -56.40 26.32 17.28
N ASN A 5 -56.78 27.53 16.86
CA ASN A 5 -56.13 28.26 15.77
C ASN A 5 -54.64 28.56 16.03
N LYS A 6 -54.21 28.69 17.29
CA LYS A 6 -52.79 28.89 17.64
C LYS A 6 -51.96 27.61 17.44
N ILE A 7 -52.52 26.45 17.79
CA ILE A 7 -51.84 25.16 17.62
C ILE A 7 -51.64 24.85 16.13
N THR A 8 -52.65 25.09 15.29
CA THR A 8 -52.53 24.93 13.82
C THR A 8 -51.45 25.83 13.22
N SER A 9 -51.30 27.06 13.70
CA SER A 9 -50.27 27.98 13.21
C SER A 9 -48.85 27.54 13.58
N LEU A 10 -48.65 26.99 14.79
CA LEU A 10 -47.32 26.55 15.24
C LEU A 10 -46.86 25.29 14.51
N LEU A 11 -47.78 24.35 14.27
CA LEU A 11 -47.50 23.10 13.55
C LEU A 11 -47.15 23.36 12.08
N LEU A 12 -47.79 24.34 11.44
CA LEU A 12 -47.47 24.75 10.06
C LEU A 12 -46.10 25.46 9.94
N CYS A 13 -45.67 26.20 10.97
CA CYS A 13 -44.32 26.76 11.01
C CYS A 13 -43.24 25.70 11.26
N GLY A 14 -43.51 24.71 12.13
CA GLY A 14 -42.57 23.60 12.38
C GLY A 14 -42.27 22.77 11.12
N ALA A 15 -43.28 22.55 10.27
CA ALA A 15 -43.11 21.85 8.99
C ALA A 15 -42.18 22.55 7.99
N LEU A 16 -41.98 23.87 8.11
CA LEU A 16 -41.09 24.64 7.23
C LEU A 16 -39.63 24.62 7.66
N PHE A 17 -39.31 24.25 8.90
CA PHE A 17 -37.92 24.12 9.38
C PHE A 17 -37.36 22.69 9.25
N LEU A 18 -38.21 21.69 9.03
CA LEU A 18 -37.80 20.29 8.79
C LEU A 18 -37.51 19.99 7.30
N GLY A 19 -37.79 20.92 6.39
CA GLY A 19 -37.65 20.75 4.94
C GLY A 19 -36.38 21.39 4.33
N SER A 20 -35.33 21.63 5.12
CA SER A 20 -34.15 22.38 4.64
C SER A 20 -32.79 21.89 5.14
N ILE A 21 -32.70 20.66 5.66
CA ILE A 21 -31.49 19.84 5.53
C ILE A 21 -31.67 18.89 4.35
N ASN A 22 -31.73 19.48 3.16
CA ASN A 22 -31.29 18.74 1.98
C ASN A 22 -29.76 18.70 2.09
N PHE A 23 -29.20 17.54 2.42
CA PHE A 23 -27.84 17.22 1.99
C PHE A 23 -27.87 17.05 0.47
N ALA A 24 -27.95 18.20 -0.21
CA ALA A 24 -27.58 18.28 -1.60
C ALA A 24 -26.06 18.08 -1.63
N PHE A 25 -25.65 16.83 -1.86
CA PHE A 25 -24.40 16.57 -2.56
C PHE A 25 -24.49 17.30 -3.89
N ALA A 26 -24.06 18.56 -3.90
CA ALA A 26 -23.54 19.19 -5.11
C ALA A 26 -22.38 18.31 -5.59
N ASP A 27 -22.23 18.20 -6.91
CA ASP A 27 -21.36 17.23 -7.59
C ASP A 27 -20.07 16.98 -6.79
N GLY A 28 -19.97 15.76 -6.22
CA GLY A 28 -19.28 15.49 -4.95
C GLY A 28 -17.93 16.17 -4.83
N THR A 29 -17.67 16.88 -3.74
CA THR A 29 -16.53 17.81 -3.60
C THR A 29 -15.21 17.14 -3.93
N ARG A 30 -14.69 17.37 -5.14
CA ARG A 30 -13.41 16.82 -5.58
C ARG A 30 -12.26 17.65 -5.00
N VAL A 31 -11.34 17.00 -4.29
CA VAL A 31 -10.28 17.65 -3.53
C VAL A 31 -8.91 17.19 -4.02
N VAL A 32 -8.01 18.14 -4.29
CA VAL A 32 -6.61 17.89 -4.64
C VAL A 32 -5.72 18.24 -3.44
N THR A 33 -4.95 17.28 -2.95
CA THR A 33 -3.81 17.53 -2.07
C THR A 33 -2.52 17.62 -2.89
N LEU A 34 -1.74 18.69 -2.65
CA LEU A 34 -0.43 18.92 -3.27
C LEU A 34 0.68 18.84 -2.21
N GLY A 35 1.76 18.13 -2.53
CA GLY A 35 2.94 18.08 -1.67
C GLY A 35 3.60 19.45 -1.50
N ALA A 36 3.82 19.87 -0.25
CA ALA A 36 4.28 21.21 0.11
C ALA A 36 5.71 21.56 -0.37
N ASN A 37 6.45 20.62 -0.97
CA ASN A 37 7.79 20.85 -1.51
C ASN A 37 7.87 20.87 -3.05
N LEU A 38 6.73 20.79 -3.74
CA LEU A 38 6.63 21.03 -5.18
C LEU A 38 6.99 22.47 -5.54
N SER A 39 7.74 22.66 -6.64
CA SER A 39 7.88 23.99 -7.25
C SER A 39 6.58 24.46 -7.89
N THR A 40 6.46 25.76 -8.17
CA THR A 40 5.31 26.36 -8.87
C THR A 40 5.02 25.65 -10.20
N GLU A 41 6.07 25.30 -10.94
CA GLU A 41 5.99 24.57 -12.20
C GLU A 41 5.51 23.13 -11.98
N GLN A 42 6.01 22.45 -10.95
CA GLN A 42 5.59 21.10 -10.61
C GLN A 42 4.12 21.05 -10.16
N ARG A 43 3.64 22.02 -9.36
CA ARG A 43 2.21 22.15 -9.00
C ARG A 43 1.35 22.31 -10.25
N ALA A 44 1.75 23.20 -11.15
CA ALA A 44 1.07 23.41 -12.43
C ALA A 44 1.12 22.19 -13.36
N THR A 45 2.13 21.32 -13.26
CA THR A 45 2.17 20.02 -13.94
C THR A 45 1.21 19.02 -13.29
N MET A 46 1.17 18.91 -11.96
CA MET A 46 0.28 17.96 -11.26
C MET A 46 -1.20 18.30 -11.47
N LEU A 47 -1.58 19.58 -11.44
CA LEU A 47 -2.96 20.00 -11.72
C LEU A 47 -3.40 19.68 -13.17
N LYS A 48 -2.49 19.83 -14.14
CA LYS A 48 -2.72 19.39 -15.53
C LYS A 48 -2.73 17.87 -15.66
N TYR A 49 -1.93 17.16 -14.87
CA TYR A 49 -1.94 15.69 -14.82
C TYR A 49 -3.30 15.16 -14.33
N PHE A 50 -3.90 15.81 -13.34
CA PHE A 50 -5.25 15.52 -12.83
C PHE A 50 -6.39 16.07 -13.70
N GLY A 51 -6.10 16.84 -14.76
CA GLY A 51 -7.11 17.40 -15.67
C GLY A 51 -7.93 18.56 -15.10
N VAL A 52 -7.47 19.26 -14.06
CA VAL A 52 -8.26 20.27 -13.32
C VAL A 52 -7.70 21.70 -13.41
N ASN A 53 -8.60 22.69 -13.30
CA ASN A 53 -8.21 24.09 -13.05
C ASN A 53 -8.28 24.43 -11.56
N GLU A 54 -7.41 25.32 -11.08
CA GLU A 54 -7.31 25.71 -9.65
C GLU A 54 -8.61 26.29 -9.06
N ASN A 55 -9.54 26.74 -9.90
CA ASN A 55 -10.82 27.32 -9.51
C ASN A 55 -12.01 26.33 -9.57
N GLU A 56 -11.77 25.04 -9.81
CA GLU A 56 -12.80 24.00 -10.00
C GLU A 56 -12.79 22.90 -8.93
N VAL A 57 -11.73 22.87 -8.10
CA VAL A 57 -11.49 21.89 -7.04
C VAL A 57 -11.00 22.60 -5.78
N VAL A 58 -11.16 21.96 -4.62
CA VAL A 58 -10.49 22.43 -3.40
C VAL A 58 -9.03 22.00 -3.48
N ILE A 59 -8.09 22.94 -3.30
CA ILE A 59 -6.65 22.63 -3.25
C ILE A 59 -6.16 22.78 -1.82
N VAL A 60 -5.51 21.73 -1.34
CA VAL A 60 -5.00 21.57 0.02
C VAL A 60 -3.52 21.23 -0.04
N GLU A 61 -2.72 21.69 0.92
CA GLU A 61 -1.30 21.32 1.01
C GLU A 61 -1.08 20.23 2.06
N VAL A 62 -0.10 19.35 1.80
CA VAL A 62 0.34 18.29 2.72
C VAL A 62 1.85 18.39 2.89
N ASN A 63 2.32 18.39 4.15
CA ASN A 63 3.73 18.52 4.48
C ASN A 63 4.26 17.40 5.40
N ASN A 64 5.58 17.25 5.48
CA ASN A 64 6.23 16.11 6.14
C ASN A 64 6.01 16.04 7.66
N GLN A 65 5.55 17.12 8.31
CA GLN A 65 5.08 17.06 9.70
C GLN A 65 3.71 16.37 9.81
N GLU A 66 2.84 16.48 8.81
CA GLU A 66 1.54 15.80 8.76
C GLU A 66 1.71 14.32 8.41
N GLU A 67 2.71 13.97 7.59
CA GLU A 67 3.15 12.58 7.36
C GLU A 67 3.58 11.93 8.68
N ARG A 68 4.47 12.62 9.42
CA ARG A 68 5.04 12.12 10.68
C ARG A 68 4.01 11.95 11.79
N LYS A 69 2.87 12.65 11.76
CA LYS A 69 1.78 12.46 12.75
C LYS A 69 1.38 10.98 12.91
N TYR A 70 1.28 10.23 11.81
CA TYR A 70 0.82 8.83 11.81
C TYR A 70 1.91 7.81 11.49
N LEU A 71 3.05 8.26 10.96
CA LEU A 71 4.12 7.37 10.47
C LEU A 71 5.42 7.46 11.30
N GLU A 72 5.57 8.41 12.21
CA GLU A 72 6.74 8.47 13.10
C GLU A 72 6.73 7.32 14.11
N GLY A 73 7.84 6.57 14.20
CA GLY A 73 7.96 5.38 15.05
C GLY A 73 7.48 4.07 14.38
N VAL A 74 6.69 4.16 13.31
CA VAL A 74 6.31 3.04 12.45
C VAL A 74 7.23 2.96 11.24
N ALA A 75 7.33 4.05 10.48
CA ALA A 75 8.13 4.16 9.27
C ALA A 75 9.57 4.60 9.58
N THR A 76 10.52 4.15 8.77
CA THR A 76 11.91 4.62 8.83
C THR A 76 12.07 6.03 8.27
N GLU A 77 13.14 6.74 8.70
CA GLU A 77 13.58 8.01 8.10
C GLU A 77 13.87 7.91 6.58
N ALA A 78 14.09 6.71 6.05
CA ALA A 78 14.29 6.47 4.62
C ALA A 78 12.95 6.46 3.87
N GLN A 79 11.92 5.78 4.39
CA GLN A 79 10.57 5.74 3.82
C GLN A 79 9.88 7.12 3.91
N LEU A 80 9.97 7.78 5.07
CA LEU A 80 9.43 9.12 5.36
C LEU A 80 10.14 10.26 4.60
N GLY A 81 11.45 10.10 4.37
CA GLY A 81 12.30 11.18 3.89
C GLY A 81 12.18 12.48 4.70
N LYS A 82 12.27 13.61 3.99
CA LYS A 82 12.27 14.97 4.57
C LYS A 82 11.48 15.98 3.74
N LYS A 83 10.73 15.52 2.75
CA LYS A 83 10.03 16.36 1.77
C LYS A 83 8.82 15.66 1.17
N THR A 84 7.73 16.41 1.03
CA THR A 84 6.46 15.94 0.47
C THR A 84 6.32 16.39 -0.97
N TYR A 85 6.32 15.44 -1.90
CA TYR A 85 6.20 15.67 -3.35
C TYR A 85 5.01 14.92 -3.98
N SER A 86 4.54 13.84 -3.35
CA SER A 86 3.33 13.14 -3.75
C SER A 86 2.10 14.02 -3.55
N CYS A 87 1.10 13.76 -4.38
CA CYS A 87 -0.19 14.44 -4.44
C CYS A 87 -1.30 13.38 -4.44
N ALA A 88 -2.51 13.76 -4.07
CA ALA A 88 -3.70 12.97 -4.33
C ALA A 88 -4.81 13.85 -4.90
N TYR A 89 -5.68 13.25 -5.69
CA TYR A 89 -6.93 13.81 -6.17
C TYR A 89 -8.03 12.81 -5.83
N VAL A 90 -8.98 13.22 -4.99
CA VAL A 90 -9.99 12.33 -4.40
C VAL A 90 -11.39 12.80 -4.77
N GLU A 91 -12.21 11.84 -5.15
CA GLU A 91 -13.62 11.97 -5.52
C GLU A 91 -14.41 10.88 -4.77
N PRO A 92 -15.12 11.20 -3.67
CA PRO A 92 -16.04 10.26 -3.04
C PRO A 92 -17.15 9.88 -4.02
N THR A 93 -17.41 8.58 -4.19
CA THR A 93 -18.35 8.07 -5.20
C THR A 93 -19.71 7.69 -4.57
N LYS A 94 -20.54 6.95 -5.30
CA LYS A 94 -21.88 6.55 -4.85
C LYS A 94 -21.77 5.22 -4.12
N SER A 95 -22.58 5.01 -3.08
CA SER A 95 -22.49 3.78 -2.27
C SER A 95 -22.57 2.50 -3.12
N GLY A 96 -21.56 1.65 -3.03
CA GLY A 96 -21.38 0.43 -3.82
C GLY A 96 -20.54 0.57 -5.10
N SER A 97 -19.97 1.74 -5.39
CA SER A 97 -18.97 1.96 -6.47
C SER A 97 -17.59 1.36 -6.17
N GLY A 98 -17.27 1.09 -4.90
CA GLY A 98 -15.96 0.62 -4.44
C GLY A 98 -14.86 1.67 -4.50
N ILE A 99 -13.64 1.24 -4.15
CA ILE A 99 -12.44 2.08 -4.21
C ILE A 99 -11.70 1.81 -5.52
N ASN A 100 -11.52 2.84 -6.34
CA ASN A 100 -10.78 2.78 -7.60
C ASN A 100 -9.59 3.74 -7.52
N VAL A 101 -8.36 3.21 -7.63
CA VAL A 101 -7.12 3.97 -7.50
C VAL A 101 -6.32 3.91 -8.80
N LYS A 102 -5.76 5.04 -9.21
CA LYS A 102 -4.67 5.14 -10.18
C LYS A 102 -3.45 5.77 -9.52
N THR A 103 -2.28 5.19 -9.72
CA THR A 103 -1.00 5.73 -9.26
C THR A 103 -0.14 6.23 -10.43
N ALA A 104 0.73 7.19 -10.14
CA ALA A 104 1.71 7.66 -11.09
C ALA A 104 3.00 8.17 -10.39
N ASN A 105 4.15 7.58 -10.71
CA ASN A 105 5.44 7.83 -10.05
C ASN A 105 5.45 7.55 -8.54
N ILE A 106 4.61 6.62 -8.09
CA ILE A 106 4.61 6.08 -6.73
C ILE A 106 5.27 4.70 -6.81
N THR A 107 6.36 4.49 -6.07
CA THR A 107 7.21 3.29 -6.25
C THR A 107 7.06 2.24 -5.15
N TRP A 108 6.50 2.61 -4.00
CA TRP A 108 6.43 1.74 -2.81
C TRP A 108 5.00 1.40 -2.40
N ALA A 109 3.99 1.87 -3.15
CA ALA A 109 2.60 1.47 -2.98
C ALA A 109 1.88 1.34 -4.32
N THR A 110 1.34 0.15 -4.60
CA THR A 110 0.47 -0.10 -5.77
C THR A 110 -0.92 0.49 -5.55
N SER A 111 -1.67 0.66 -6.63
CA SER A 111 -3.07 1.04 -6.62
C SER A 111 -3.93 0.09 -5.76
N SER A 112 -3.68 -1.22 -5.86
CA SER A 112 -4.30 -2.26 -5.01
C SER A 112 -3.91 -2.10 -3.54
N MET A 113 -2.65 -1.79 -3.24
CA MET A 113 -2.18 -1.55 -1.86
C MET A 113 -2.87 -0.33 -1.26
N ILE A 114 -2.99 0.77 -2.00
CA ILE A 114 -3.68 1.99 -1.55
C ILE A 114 -5.17 1.72 -1.33
N ALA A 115 -5.83 1.01 -2.24
CA ALA A 115 -7.22 0.59 -2.06
C ALA A 115 -7.39 -0.32 -0.83
N SER A 116 -6.44 -1.21 -0.55
CA SER A 116 -6.39 -1.98 0.70
C SER A 116 -6.36 -1.04 1.90
N ILE A 117 -5.37 -0.15 1.98
CA ILE A 117 -5.16 0.73 3.13
C ILE A 117 -6.36 1.67 3.33
N MET A 118 -6.95 2.22 2.26
CA MET A 118 -8.14 3.06 2.34
C MET A 118 -9.34 2.35 3.00
N SER A 119 -9.56 1.06 2.72
CA SER A 119 -10.61 0.28 3.39
C SER A 119 -10.36 0.12 4.90
N THR A 120 -9.10 0.12 5.35
CA THR A 120 -8.71 0.12 6.77
C THR A 120 -8.94 1.47 7.44
N VAL A 121 -8.81 2.59 6.72
CA VAL A 121 -9.28 3.90 7.23
C VAL A 121 -10.82 3.95 7.34
N GLY A 122 -11.53 2.99 6.72
CA GLY A 122 -12.99 2.95 6.67
C GLY A 122 -13.58 3.70 5.47
N ILE A 123 -12.80 3.97 4.43
CA ILE A 123 -13.31 4.49 3.16
C ILE A 123 -13.93 3.32 2.38
N GLU A 124 -15.14 3.51 1.86
CA GLU A 124 -15.93 2.46 1.19
C GLU A 124 -15.98 2.66 -0.34
N ASP A 125 -16.19 3.91 -0.75
CA ASP A 125 -16.57 4.30 -2.12
C ASP A 125 -15.84 5.60 -2.53
N ALA A 126 -14.78 5.47 -3.33
CA ALA A 126 -14.00 6.63 -3.82
C ALA A 126 -13.20 6.33 -5.09
N ASN A 127 -13.10 7.31 -5.98
CA ASN A 127 -12.09 7.36 -7.02
C ASN A 127 -10.88 8.18 -6.51
N VAL A 128 -9.67 7.71 -6.77
CA VAL A 128 -8.41 8.36 -6.34
C VAL A 128 -7.37 8.32 -7.45
N VAL A 129 -6.81 9.47 -7.80
CA VAL A 129 -5.55 9.56 -8.56
C VAL A 129 -4.46 10.05 -7.62
N ALA A 130 -3.43 9.24 -7.36
CA ALA A 130 -2.38 9.57 -6.40
C ALA A 130 -0.99 9.51 -7.06
N ALA A 131 -0.33 10.65 -7.17
CA ALA A 131 0.68 10.87 -8.19
C ALA A 131 1.82 11.82 -7.76
N ALA A 132 2.97 11.73 -8.44
CA ALA A 132 4.13 12.60 -8.22
C ALA A 132 4.77 13.05 -9.56
N PRO A 133 5.46 14.21 -9.59
CA PRO A 133 6.12 14.70 -10.81
C PRO A 133 7.41 13.93 -11.17
N PHE A 134 7.87 13.04 -10.29
CA PHE A 134 8.98 12.11 -10.47
C PHE A 134 8.87 10.99 -9.40
N PRO A 135 9.52 9.83 -9.57
CA PRO A 135 9.41 8.69 -8.65
C PRO A 135 9.70 9.02 -7.17
N VAL A 136 8.78 8.63 -6.28
CA VAL A 136 8.89 8.75 -4.81
C VAL A 136 8.28 7.55 -4.09
N SER A 137 8.66 7.33 -2.81
CA SER A 137 8.08 6.29 -1.94
C SER A 137 6.56 6.38 -1.89
N GLY A 138 6.05 7.59 -1.60
CA GLY A 138 4.63 7.91 -1.67
C GLY A 138 3.99 8.27 -0.33
N THR A 139 4.67 8.17 0.82
CA THR A 139 4.10 8.40 2.18
C THR A 139 3.11 9.57 2.28
N GLY A 140 3.46 10.76 1.77
CA GLY A 140 2.61 11.95 1.75
C GLY A 140 1.32 11.85 0.93
N MET A 141 1.21 10.86 0.04
CA MET A 141 -0.03 10.54 -0.67
C MET A 141 -1.07 10.02 0.31
N MET A 142 -0.68 9.25 1.34
CA MET A 142 -1.63 8.59 2.23
C MET A 142 -2.27 9.63 3.14
N THR A 143 -1.45 10.49 3.76
CA THR A 143 -1.92 11.70 4.46
C THR A 143 -2.76 12.58 3.53
N GLY A 144 -2.39 12.70 2.25
CA GLY A 144 -3.13 13.45 1.25
C GLY A 144 -4.49 12.87 0.85
N ILE A 145 -4.62 11.54 0.79
CA ILE A 145 -5.89 10.85 0.49
C ILE A 145 -6.84 11.01 1.67
N MET A 146 -6.36 10.75 2.90
CA MET A 146 -7.18 10.86 4.12
C MET A 146 -7.70 12.30 4.28
N LYS A 147 -6.81 13.29 4.21
CA LYS A 147 -7.16 14.71 4.32
C LYS A 147 -8.10 15.18 3.20
N ALA A 148 -7.86 14.75 1.96
CA ALA A 148 -8.72 15.09 0.83
C ALA A 148 -10.11 14.45 0.96
N PHE A 149 -10.24 13.25 1.52
CA PHE A 149 -11.53 12.60 1.77
C PHE A 149 -12.30 13.26 2.93
N GLU A 150 -11.61 13.67 4.00
CA GLU A 150 -12.19 14.46 5.10
C GLU A 150 -12.72 15.81 4.58
N ASP A 151 -11.91 16.57 3.83
CA ASP A 151 -12.34 17.84 3.21
C ASP A 151 -13.42 17.66 2.14
N ALA A 152 -13.48 16.51 1.45
CA ALA A 152 -14.47 16.22 0.42
C ALA A 152 -15.86 15.89 1.00
N THR A 153 -15.89 15.10 2.07
CA THR A 153 -17.12 14.64 2.73
C THR A 153 -17.62 15.63 3.79
N GLY A 154 -16.72 16.39 4.41
CA GLY A 154 -17.00 17.26 5.54
C GLY A 154 -17.05 16.55 6.90
N GLU A 155 -16.76 15.25 6.95
CA GLU A 155 -16.76 14.42 8.15
C GLU A 155 -15.33 13.90 8.43
N PRO A 156 -14.86 13.90 9.70
CA PRO A 156 -13.54 13.40 10.03
C PRO A 156 -13.48 11.86 9.93
N LEU A 157 -12.36 11.35 9.47
CA LEU A 157 -12.05 9.92 9.54
C LEU A 157 -11.64 9.57 10.98
N ASP A 158 -11.83 8.30 11.35
CA ASP A 158 -11.47 7.81 12.68
C ASP A 158 -9.93 7.80 12.88
N GLU A 159 -9.45 8.33 14.01
CA GLU A 159 -8.01 8.50 14.26
C GLU A 159 -7.29 7.18 14.53
N ASP A 160 -7.90 6.25 15.28
CA ASP A 160 -7.33 4.93 15.51
C ASP A 160 -7.21 4.18 14.17
N LYS A 161 -8.23 4.26 13.30
CA LYS A 161 -8.18 3.67 11.96
C LYS A 161 -7.13 4.33 11.05
N LYS A 162 -6.86 5.63 11.18
CA LYS A 162 -5.77 6.32 10.45
C LYS A 162 -4.38 5.89 10.94
N GLU A 163 -4.20 5.64 12.23
CA GLU A 163 -2.97 5.05 12.78
C GLU A 163 -2.79 3.59 12.30
N ILE A 164 -3.82 2.75 12.42
CA ILE A 164 -3.81 1.34 11.98
C ILE A 164 -3.56 1.21 10.47
N ALA A 165 -4.16 2.08 9.65
CA ALA A 165 -3.90 2.11 8.21
C ALA A 165 -2.46 2.56 7.87
N SER A 166 -1.88 3.45 8.68
CA SER A 166 -0.49 3.86 8.54
C SER A 166 0.48 2.75 8.94
N GLU A 167 0.12 1.90 9.92
CA GLU A 167 0.82 0.64 10.21
C GLU A 167 0.66 -0.40 9.10
N GLU A 168 -0.54 -0.56 8.52
CA GLU A 168 -0.76 -1.46 7.37
C GLU A 168 0.13 -1.09 6.18
N LEU A 169 0.25 0.21 5.86
CA LEU A 169 1.12 0.69 4.79
C LEU A 169 2.57 0.22 4.98
N ILE A 170 3.12 0.36 6.20
CA ILE A 170 4.51 -0.02 6.46
C ILE A 170 4.68 -1.54 6.51
N ILE A 171 3.83 -2.26 7.24
CA ILE A 171 3.94 -3.73 7.38
C ILE A 171 3.74 -4.43 6.03
N THR A 172 2.86 -3.92 5.17
CA THR A 172 2.66 -4.46 3.81
C THR A 172 3.83 -4.12 2.87
N GLY A 173 4.43 -2.93 3.01
CA GLY A 173 5.60 -2.52 2.22
C GLY A 173 6.86 -3.28 2.59
N ASP A 174 7.15 -3.39 3.89
CA ASP A 174 8.29 -4.17 4.42
C ASP A 174 8.14 -5.68 4.06
N LEU A 175 6.91 -6.22 4.10
CA LEU A 175 6.62 -7.58 3.62
C LEU A 175 6.83 -7.72 2.11
N ALA A 176 6.50 -6.71 1.31
CA ALA A 176 6.72 -6.73 -0.13
C ALA A 176 8.21 -6.73 -0.49
N ASP A 177 9.02 -5.91 0.20
CA ASP A 177 10.46 -5.83 -0.02
C ASP A 177 11.17 -7.14 0.40
N GLU A 178 10.71 -7.81 1.47
CA GLU A 178 11.22 -9.13 1.91
C GLU A 178 10.75 -10.31 1.03
N ILE A 179 9.54 -10.26 0.43
CA ILE A 179 9.11 -11.25 -0.58
C ILE A 179 9.89 -11.06 -1.88
N GLY A 180 10.08 -9.80 -2.29
CA GLY A 180 10.83 -9.41 -3.48
C GLY A 180 10.23 -9.87 -4.82
N GLY A 181 10.98 -9.61 -5.89
CA GLY A 181 10.58 -9.92 -7.27
C GLY A 181 9.47 -9.01 -7.81
N GLU A 182 9.12 -9.21 -9.09
CA GLU A 182 8.13 -8.39 -9.81
C GLU A 182 6.71 -8.43 -9.21
N SER A 183 6.44 -9.43 -8.36
CA SER A 183 5.14 -9.68 -7.74
C SER A 183 5.07 -9.43 -6.23
N GLY A 184 6.17 -8.97 -5.61
CA GLY A 184 6.28 -8.85 -4.14
C GLY A 184 5.21 -7.96 -3.52
N GLN A 185 4.96 -6.78 -4.12
CA GLN A 185 3.95 -5.83 -3.65
C GLN A 185 2.52 -6.37 -3.75
N ASP A 186 2.17 -7.08 -4.82
CA ASP A 186 0.84 -7.69 -4.98
C ASP A 186 0.66 -8.93 -4.09
N LYS A 187 1.70 -9.75 -3.89
CA LYS A 187 1.68 -10.86 -2.93
C LYS A 187 1.46 -10.35 -1.51
N ALA A 188 2.22 -9.34 -1.07
CA ALA A 188 2.07 -8.75 0.26
C ALA A 188 0.68 -8.11 0.44
N THR A 189 0.23 -7.30 -0.53
CA THR A 189 -1.10 -6.68 -0.54
C THR A 189 -2.20 -7.74 -0.45
N GLY A 190 -2.10 -8.81 -1.25
CA GLY A 190 -3.07 -9.91 -1.25
C GLY A 190 -3.12 -10.66 0.07
N ILE A 191 -1.96 -10.99 0.65
CA ILE A 191 -1.86 -11.64 1.96
C ILE A 191 -2.55 -10.80 3.03
N ILE A 192 -2.18 -9.52 3.16
CA ILE A 192 -2.72 -8.63 4.20
C ILE A 192 -4.22 -8.37 4.00
N ASN A 193 -4.66 -8.15 2.75
CA ASN A 193 -6.07 -7.94 2.41
C ASN A 193 -6.93 -9.18 2.69
N ASP A 194 -6.46 -10.40 2.33
CA ASP A 194 -7.21 -11.63 2.62
C ASP A 194 -7.29 -11.92 4.12
N ILE A 195 -6.22 -11.67 4.87
CA ILE A 195 -6.20 -11.87 6.34
C ILE A 195 -7.18 -10.92 7.02
N LYS A 196 -7.13 -9.60 6.74
CA LYS A 196 -8.07 -8.65 7.35
C LYS A 196 -9.50 -8.89 6.90
N THR A 197 -9.71 -9.33 5.66
CA THR A 197 -11.04 -9.71 5.15
C THR A 197 -11.67 -10.79 6.02
N GLU A 198 -10.97 -11.90 6.28
CA GLU A 198 -11.53 -12.97 7.13
C GLU A 198 -11.66 -12.55 8.60
N ILE A 199 -10.74 -11.73 9.12
CA ILE A 199 -10.79 -11.28 10.51
C ILE A 199 -11.98 -10.35 10.77
N ILE A 200 -12.21 -9.37 9.90
CA ILE A 200 -13.36 -8.46 9.99
C ILE A 200 -14.68 -9.21 9.74
N LYS A 201 -14.75 -10.00 8.66
CA LYS A 201 -15.96 -10.77 8.26
C LYS A 201 -16.45 -11.74 9.34
N ASN A 202 -15.53 -12.41 10.04
CA ASN A 202 -15.85 -13.39 11.08
C ASN A 202 -15.84 -12.79 12.50
N ASN A 203 -15.47 -11.51 12.65
CA ASN A 203 -15.25 -10.82 13.92
C ASN A 203 -14.23 -11.54 14.84
N THR A 204 -13.10 -11.93 14.26
CA THR A 204 -12.08 -12.78 14.89
C THR A 204 -11.15 -11.96 15.79
N SER A 205 -11.50 -11.84 17.07
CA SER A 205 -10.68 -11.16 18.09
C SER A 205 -9.80 -12.09 18.95
N ASP A 206 -9.80 -13.40 18.67
CA ASP A 206 -9.00 -14.40 19.39
C ASP A 206 -7.63 -14.59 18.72
N THR A 207 -6.54 -14.40 19.48
CA THR A 207 -5.18 -14.37 18.92
C THR A 207 -4.74 -15.68 18.29
N VAL A 208 -5.27 -16.83 18.76
CA VAL A 208 -4.95 -18.14 18.17
C VAL A 208 -5.61 -18.27 16.79
N GLN A 209 -6.88 -17.90 16.67
CA GLN A 209 -7.58 -17.88 15.37
C GLN A 209 -7.01 -16.82 14.41
N ILE A 210 -6.50 -15.69 14.90
CA ILE A 210 -5.74 -14.71 14.08
C ILE A 210 -4.46 -15.38 13.54
N ALA A 211 -3.65 -16.00 14.41
CA ALA A 211 -2.43 -16.70 14.01
C ALA A 211 -2.70 -17.85 13.01
N GLU A 212 -3.74 -18.64 13.23
CA GLU A 212 -4.18 -19.68 12.28
C GLU A 212 -4.63 -19.09 10.94
N THR A 213 -5.36 -17.98 10.93
CA THR A 213 -5.79 -17.27 9.71
C THR A 213 -4.59 -16.79 8.90
N ILE A 214 -3.61 -16.17 9.56
CA ILE A 214 -2.35 -15.71 8.95
C ILE A 214 -1.60 -16.89 8.32
N ASN A 215 -1.40 -17.98 9.07
CA ASN A 215 -0.72 -19.18 8.58
C ASN A 215 -1.44 -19.82 7.38
N ASN A 216 -2.77 -19.93 7.43
CA ASN A 216 -3.54 -20.51 6.33
C ASN A 216 -3.42 -19.69 5.04
N ILE A 217 -3.45 -18.36 5.14
CA ILE A 217 -3.43 -17.47 3.98
C ILE A 217 -2.01 -17.34 3.40
N THR A 218 -0.96 -17.18 4.22
CA THR A 218 0.42 -17.09 3.72
C THR A 218 0.85 -18.36 2.99
N ASN A 219 0.47 -19.54 3.50
CA ASN A 219 0.63 -20.82 2.79
C ASN A 219 -0.09 -20.85 1.43
N ASN A 220 -1.29 -20.26 1.33
CA ASN A 220 -1.99 -20.17 0.03
C ASN A 220 -1.28 -19.25 -0.97
N TYR A 221 -0.44 -18.29 -0.53
CA TYR A 221 0.41 -17.49 -1.41
C TYR A 221 1.80 -18.13 -1.64
N ASN A 222 2.06 -19.32 -1.08
CA ASN A 222 3.36 -20.00 -1.00
C ASN A 222 4.44 -19.20 -0.24
N ILE A 223 4.04 -18.28 0.64
CA ILE A 223 4.94 -17.47 1.47
C ILE A 223 5.09 -18.12 2.85
N THR A 224 6.33 -18.17 3.36
CA THR A 224 6.64 -18.56 4.74
C THR A 224 7.15 -17.33 5.48
N LEU A 225 6.40 -16.85 6.48
CA LEU A 225 6.81 -15.69 7.28
C LEU A 225 7.93 -16.04 8.26
N THR A 226 8.80 -15.07 8.54
CA THR A 226 9.65 -15.09 9.73
C THR A 226 8.81 -14.87 11.00
N SER A 227 9.35 -15.22 12.17
CA SER A 227 8.63 -15.04 13.44
C SER A 227 8.33 -13.58 13.80
N GLU A 228 9.11 -12.61 13.30
CA GLU A 228 8.81 -11.20 13.53
C GLU A 228 7.70 -10.71 12.57
N GLN A 229 7.77 -11.05 11.27
CA GLN A 229 6.69 -10.73 10.32
C GLN A 229 5.34 -11.33 10.75
N GLN A 230 5.35 -12.59 11.20
CA GLN A 230 4.18 -13.25 11.80
C GLN A 230 3.62 -12.42 12.97
N LYS A 231 4.46 -12.00 13.90
CA LYS A 231 4.09 -11.20 15.08
C LYS A 231 3.60 -9.79 14.71
N GLN A 232 4.25 -9.09 13.78
CA GLN A 232 3.84 -7.77 13.29
C GLN A 232 2.44 -7.82 12.67
N ILE A 233 2.16 -8.86 11.87
CA ILE A 233 0.85 -9.07 11.26
C ILE A 233 -0.18 -9.48 12.32
N GLU A 234 0.17 -10.34 13.29
CA GLU A 234 -0.71 -10.64 14.44
C GLU A 234 -1.07 -9.38 15.24
N GLU A 235 -0.11 -8.49 15.50
CA GLU A 235 -0.31 -7.22 16.22
C GLU A 235 -1.18 -6.23 15.42
N LEU A 236 -0.93 -6.04 14.12
CA LEU A 236 -1.75 -5.23 13.21
C LEU A 236 -3.20 -5.77 13.15
N MET A 237 -3.35 -7.08 12.96
CA MET A 237 -4.66 -7.71 12.83
C MET A 237 -5.44 -7.73 14.14
N ALA A 238 -4.76 -7.82 15.29
CA ALA A 238 -5.39 -7.65 16.59
C ALA A 238 -5.90 -6.22 16.81
N LYS A 239 -5.24 -5.18 16.25
CA LYS A 239 -5.76 -3.80 16.25
C LYS A 239 -6.96 -3.66 15.33
N ILE A 240 -6.90 -4.20 14.11
CA ILE A 240 -8.03 -4.23 13.17
C ILE A 240 -9.26 -4.92 13.81
N ALA A 241 -9.07 -6.04 14.51
CA ALA A 241 -10.15 -6.78 15.19
C ALA A 241 -10.76 -6.06 16.41
N GLN A 242 -10.20 -4.93 16.86
CA GLN A 242 -10.78 -4.10 17.94
C GLN A 242 -11.68 -2.97 17.40
N GLN A 243 -11.65 -2.72 16.09
CA GLN A 243 -12.35 -1.61 15.45
C GLN A 243 -13.70 -2.03 14.87
N ASP A 244 -14.70 -1.15 14.97
CA ASP A 244 -16.05 -1.41 14.45
C ASP A 244 -16.08 -1.16 12.92
N TYR A 245 -16.05 -2.25 12.14
CA TYR A 245 -16.14 -2.23 10.67
C TYR A 245 -17.42 -2.96 10.22
N ASP A 246 -18.32 -2.30 9.49
CA ASP A 246 -19.36 -3.03 8.77
C ASP A 246 -18.75 -3.69 7.53
N TYR A 247 -18.45 -4.99 7.66
CA TYR A 247 -18.05 -5.84 6.54
C TYR A 247 -18.97 -5.68 5.32
N ASN A 248 -20.26 -5.41 5.49
CA ASN A 248 -21.18 -5.28 4.36
C ASN A 248 -20.92 -4.07 3.48
N SER A 249 -20.28 -3.03 4.00
CA SER A 249 -19.94 -1.84 3.25
C SER A 249 -18.54 -1.99 2.63
N ILE A 250 -17.52 -2.29 3.44
CA ILE A 250 -16.13 -2.39 2.96
C ILE A 250 -15.83 -3.62 2.09
N LYS A 251 -16.67 -4.68 2.09
CA LYS A 251 -16.42 -5.90 1.29
C LYS A 251 -16.23 -5.62 -0.21
N ASN A 252 -16.84 -4.57 -0.76
CA ASN A 252 -16.66 -4.24 -2.17
C ASN A 252 -15.22 -3.79 -2.44
N ALA A 253 -14.67 -2.91 -1.60
CA ALA A 253 -13.26 -2.52 -1.66
C ALA A 253 -12.32 -3.71 -1.47
N LEU A 254 -12.53 -4.52 -0.43
CA LEU A 254 -11.73 -5.71 -0.12
C LEU A 254 -11.73 -6.74 -1.27
N ASN A 255 -12.88 -6.92 -1.95
CA ASN A 255 -12.98 -7.79 -3.11
C ASN A 255 -12.31 -7.19 -4.36
N SER A 256 -12.43 -5.88 -4.62
CA SER A 256 -11.73 -5.23 -5.73
C SER A 256 -10.21 -5.36 -5.58
N VAL A 257 -9.66 -5.14 -4.38
CA VAL A 257 -8.24 -5.38 -4.08
C VAL A 257 -7.85 -6.84 -4.38
N LYS A 258 -8.65 -7.80 -3.91
CA LYS A 258 -8.43 -9.23 -4.12
C LYS A 258 -8.42 -9.61 -5.60
N ASP A 259 -9.44 -9.18 -6.35
CA ASP A 259 -9.60 -9.50 -7.76
C ASP A 259 -8.45 -8.91 -8.58
N ASN A 260 -8.05 -7.66 -8.31
CA ASN A 260 -6.93 -6.98 -8.97
C ASN A 260 -5.57 -7.64 -8.69
N VAL A 261 -5.30 -8.00 -7.43
CA VAL A 261 -4.10 -8.75 -7.05
C VAL A 261 -4.07 -10.12 -7.75
N ASN A 262 -5.20 -10.85 -7.75
CA ASN A 262 -5.31 -12.11 -8.49
C ASN A 262 -5.01 -11.91 -9.99
N ASP A 263 -5.54 -10.86 -10.60
CA ASP A 263 -5.36 -10.54 -12.02
C ASP A 263 -3.90 -10.18 -12.35
N SER A 264 -3.22 -9.46 -11.47
CA SER A 264 -1.79 -9.14 -11.58
C SER A 264 -0.91 -10.39 -11.43
N LEU A 265 -1.15 -11.21 -10.41
CA LEU A 265 -0.39 -12.44 -10.16
C LEU A 265 -0.63 -13.52 -11.25
N ILE A 266 -1.78 -13.51 -11.92
CA ILE A 266 -2.02 -14.31 -13.14
C ILE A 266 -1.22 -13.73 -14.33
N ALA A 267 -1.20 -12.41 -14.51
CA ALA A 267 -0.46 -11.77 -15.60
C ALA A 267 1.05 -11.96 -15.48
N ALA A 268 1.59 -11.92 -14.25
CA ALA A 268 2.99 -12.23 -13.93
C ALA A 268 3.33 -13.73 -14.06
N GLY A 269 2.34 -14.62 -14.25
CA GLY A 269 2.54 -16.07 -14.34
C GLY A 269 2.90 -16.77 -13.02
N GLU A 270 2.92 -16.03 -11.92
CA GLU A 270 3.18 -16.50 -10.55
C GLU A 270 2.16 -17.54 -10.08
N ILE A 271 0.90 -17.34 -10.50
CA ILE A 271 -0.19 -18.27 -10.21
C ILE A 271 -0.89 -18.73 -11.49
N LYS A 272 -1.58 -19.87 -11.39
CA LYS A 272 -2.43 -20.37 -12.46
C LYS A 272 -3.83 -19.74 -12.36
N PRO A 273 -4.53 -19.50 -13.48
CA PRO A 273 -5.97 -19.23 -13.43
C PRO A 273 -6.70 -20.30 -12.61
N GLY A 274 -7.48 -19.86 -11.62
CA GLY A 274 -8.16 -20.74 -10.66
C GLY A 274 -7.30 -21.24 -9.49
N PHE A 275 -6.06 -20.76 -9.33
CA PHE A 275 -5.27 -21.00 -8.11
C PHE A 275 -6.02 -20.49 -6.86
N PHE A 276 -6.48 -19.25 -6.90
CA PHE A 276 -7.33 -18.65 -5.87
C PHE A 276 -8.78 -19.15 -5.86
N ASP A 277 -9.23 -20.00 -6.81
CA ASP A 277 -10.47 -20.76 -6.60
C ASP A 277 -10.34 -21.71 -5.39
N SER A 278 -9.12 -22.06 -4.95
CA SER A 278 -8.89 -22.78 -3.69
C SER A 278 -9.30 -21.94 -2.46
N ILE A 279 -8.92 -20.65 -2.43
CA ILE A 279 -9.36 -19.70 -1.39
C ILE A 279 -10.88 -19.46 -1.53
N LYS A 280 -11.39 -19.27 -2.74
CA LYS A 280 -12.84 -19.14 -3.01
C LYS A 280 -13.66 -20.34 -2.54
N ASN A 281 -13.09 -21.55 -2.61
CA ASN A 281 -13.69 -22.77 -2.09
C ASN A 281 -13.61 -22.85 -0.55
N TRP A 282 -12.52 -22.39 0.08
CA TRP A 282 -12.46 -22.20 1.54
C TRP A 282 -13.53 -21.19 2.02
N PHE A 283 -13.71 -20.09 1.29
CA PHE A 283 -14.76 -19.09 1.50
C PHE A 283 -16.18 -19.60 1.14
N SER A 284 -16.33 -20.69 0.37
CA SER A 284 -17.61 -21.12 -0.22
C SER A 284 -18.66 -21.62 0.78
N GLY A 285 -18.27 -21.83 2.04
CA GLY A 285 -19.22 -22.03 3.14
C GLY A 285 -20.10 -20.81 3.43
N ILE A 286 -19.76 -19.62 2.91
CA ILE A 286 -20.38 -18.34 3.26
C ILE A 286 -20.81 -17.56 2.00
N GLY A 287 -21.87 -18.06 1.34
CA GLY A 287 -22.66 -17.30 0.35
C GLY A 287 -22.14 -17.26 -1.09
N GLN A 288 -22.98 -16.78 -2.01
CA GLN A 288 -22.64 -16.54 -3.42
C GLN A 288 -22.20 -15.08 -3.60
N TRP A 289 -20.96 -14.84 -4.06
CA TRP A 289 -20.41 -13.48 -4.14
C TRP A 289 -19.68 -13.10 -5.44
N VAL A 290 -19.44 -14.03 -6.38
CA VAL A 290 -18.73 -13.74 -7.66
C VAL A 290 -19.63 -13.96 -8.87
N SER A 291 -20.32 -12.92 -9.33
CA SER A 291 -21.11 -12.94 -10.60
C SER A 291 -21.43 -11.57 -11.22
N GLY A 292 -21.09 -10.43 -10.62
CA GLY A 292 -21.69 -9.14 -11.06
C GLY A 292 -20.98 -7.84 -10.68
N ILE A 293 -19.67 -7.86 -10.42
CA ILE A 293 -18.90 -6.63 -10.10
C ILE A 293 -18.32 -5.96 -11.37
N PHE A 294 -18.10 -6.72 -12.45
CA PHE A 294 -17.46 -6.23 -13.69
C PHE A 294 -18.38 -6.14 -14.92
N GLU A 295 -19.64 -6.59 -14.86
CA GLU A 295 -20.60 -6.46 -15.97
C GLU A 295 -21.44 -5.17 -15.86
N GLY A 296 -20.80 -4.03 -16.10
CA GLY A 296 -21.46 -2.73 -16.21
C GLY A 296 -20.60 -1.71 -16.97
N ASN A 297 -21.22 -0.77 -17.68
CA ASN A 297 -20.52 0.40 -18.20
C ASN A 297 -20.03 1.22 -16.99
N LYS A 298 -18.74 1.19 -16.72
CA LYS A 298 -18.12 1.95 -15.62
C LYS A 298 -18.14 3.45 -15.91
N ASP A 299 -18.22 4.22 -14.84
CA ASP A 299 -18.09 5.67 -14.78
C ASP A 299 -16.80 5.92 -14.00
N LEU A 300 -15.66 6.06 -14.69
CA LEU A 300 -14.33 6.10 -14.05
C LEU A 300 -14.00 7.50 -13.49
N GLY A 301 -14.93 8.46 -13.61
CA GLY A 301 -14.86 9.79 -12.98
C GLY A 301 -13.54 10.51 -13.20
N ILE A 302 -12.83 10.86 -12.12
CA ILE A 302 -11.53 11.53 -12.21
C ILE A 302 -10.41 10.71 -12.88
N LEU A 303 -10.51 9.38 -12.94
CA LEU A 303 -9.42 8.53 -13.44
C LEU A 303 -9.22 8.67 -14.96
N GLU A 304 -10.33 8.71 -15.71
CA GLU A 304 -10.38 8.94 -17.17
C GLU A 304 -9.69 10.25 -17.60
N ASN A 305 -9.70 11.27 -16.74
CA ASN A 305 -9.27 12.63 -17.07
C ASN A 305 -7.77 12.87 -16.86
N THR A 306 -7.00 11.82 -16.56
CA THR A 306 -5.56 11.89 -16.26
C THR A 306 -4.68 11.93 -17.52
N ASN A 307 -3.53 12.61 -17.50
CA ASN A 307 -2.66 12.73 -18.68
C ASN A 307 -1.23 12.22 -18.44
N ASP A 308 -1.06 10.89 -18.55
CA ASP A 308 0.20 10.17 -18.30
C ASP A 308 1.39 10.67 -19.14
N THR A 309 1.14 11.23 -20.34
CA THR A 309 2.20 11.79 -21.19
C THR A 309 2.92 13.01 -20.58
N LEU A 310 2.30 13.70 -19.61
CA LEU A 310 2.91 14.87 -18.94
C LEU A 310 4.01 14.49 -17.94
N LEU A 311 4.08 13.22 -17.54
CA LEU A 311 5.08 12.70 -16.59
C LEU A 311 6.30 12.08 -17.31
N GLY A 312 6.24 11.96 -18.64
CA GLY A 312 7.31 11.47 -19.51
C GLY A 312 7.35 9.95 -19.69
N ASP A 313 8.10 9.51 -20.71
CA ASP A 313 8.19 8.10 -21.17
C ASP A 313 8.52 7.04 -20.10
N ASN A 314 9.09 7.45 -18.96
CA ASN A 314 9.53 6.56 -17.88
C ASN A 314 8.63 6.64 -16.63
N ALA A 315 7.42 7.19 -16.75
CA ALA A 315 6.49 7.30 -15.63
C ALA A 315 5.99 5.91 -15.20
N VAL A 316 6.07 5.61 -13.90
CA VAL A 316 5.56 4.35 -13.33
C VAL A 316 4.06 4.52 -13.09
N ILE A 317 3.22 3.89 -13.90
CA ILE A 317 1.75 3.96 -13.83
C ILE A 317 1.20 2.58 -13.44
N ASP A 318 0.30 2.55 -12.46
CA ASP A 318 -0.48 1.37 -12.06
C ASP A 318 -1.93 1.78 -11.72
N ALA A 319 -2.89 0.87 -11.85
CA ALA A 319 -4.31 1.18 -11.60
C ALA A 319 -5.15 -0.06 -11.24
N THR A 320 -6.10 0.12 -10.31
CA THR A 320 -7.13 -0.88 -9.95
C THR A 320 -8.09 -1.17 -11.09
N ASP A 321 -8.08 -0.34 -12.13
CA ASP A 321 -8.78 -0.61 -13.38
C ASP A 321 -7.82 -0.38 -14.55
N LYS A 322 -7.64 -1.42 -15.37
CA LYS A 322 -6.73 -1.39 -16.52
C LYS A 322 -7.22 -0.41 -17.60
N ASP A 323 -8.53 -0.15 -17.66
CA ASP A 323 -9.12 0.84 -18.56
C ASP A 323 -8.84 2.30 -18.13
N ALA A 324 -8.35 2.53 -16.90
CA ALA A 324 -7.93 3.87 -16.42
C ALA A 324 -6.50 4.27 -16.85
N ILE A 325 -5.73 3.38 -17.50
CA ILE A 325 -4.39 3.68 -18.01
C ILE A 325 -4.54 4.38 -19.37
N ASN A 326 -4.16 5.66 -19.47
CA ASN A 326 -4.42 6.48 -20.65
C ASN A 326 -3.34 6.25 -21.73
N LEU A 327 -3.45 5.09 -22.38
CA LEU A 327 -2.54 4.64 -23.43
C LEU A 327 -2.51 5.60 -24.63
N PRO A 328 -1.34 5.81 -25.27
CA PRO A 328 -1.28 6.49 -26.57
C PRO A 328 -2.05 5.68 -27.62
N SER A 329 -2.63 6.38 -28.60
CA SER A 329 -3.53 5.81 -29.62
C SER A 329 -2.98 4.54 -30.28
N SER A 330 -3.88 3.60 -30.59
CA SER A 330 -3.65 2.19 -30.95
C SER A 330 -2.55 1.85 -31.99
N GLU A 331 -2.06 2.81 -32.76
CA GLU A 331 -0.95 2.63 -33.71
C GLU A 331 0.45 2.69 -33.07
N GLN A 332 0.58 3.06 -31.78
CA GLN A 332 1.88 3.18 -31.08
C GLN A 332 2.12 2.10 -30.00
N VAL A 333 1.12 1.27 -29.71
CA VAL A 333 1.04 0.45 -28.49
C VAL A 333 2.14 -0.62 -28.39
N GLU A 334 2.42 -1.34 -29.48
CA GLU A 334 3.41 -2.43 -29.49
C GLU A 334 4.83 -1.95 -29.15
N GLY A 335 5.20 -0.74 -29.60
CA GLY A 335 6.52 -0.16 -29.33
C GLY A 335 6.66 0.41 -27.91
N PHE A 336 5.56 0.88 -27.31
CA PHE A 336 5.55 1.49 -25.98
C PHE A 336 5.82 0.46 -24.88
N PHE A 337 5.07 -0.64 -24.86
CA PHE A 337 5.28 -1.72 -23.88
C PHE A 337 6.66 -2.37 -24.01
N ALA A 338 7.15 -2.59 -25.24
CA ALA A 338 8.50 -3.10 -25.45
C ALA A 338 9.59 -2.13 -24.96
N LYS A 339 9.37 -0.81 -25.05
CA LYS A 339 10.30 0.21 -24.54
C LYS A 339 10.32 0.26 -23.01
N ILE A 340 9.14 0.19 -22.37
CA ILE A 340 9.02 0.10 -20.91
C ILE A 340 9.69 -1.17 -20.38
N TRP A 341 9.41 -2.33 -20.99
CA TRP A 341 9.98 -3.61 -20.56
C TRP A 341 11.51 -3.62 -20.63
N ASN A 342 12.09 -3.16 -21.75
CA ASN A 342 13.55 -3.08 -21.91
C ASN A 342 14.21 -2.02 -21.00
N TRP A 343 13.47 -0.99 -20.57
CA TRP A 343 13.96 -0.02 -19.59
C TRP A 343 13.89 -0.57 -18.16
N PHE A 344 12.81 -1.27 -17.80
CA PHE A 344 12.63 -1.90 -16.49
C PHE A 344 13.70 -2.97 -16.24
N THR A 345 13.95 -3.86 -17.21
CA THR A 345 15.05 -4.83 -17.11
C THR A 345 16.41 -4.13 -17.00
N GLY A 346 16.64 -3.06 -17.77
CA GLY A 346 17.85 -2.22 -17.70
C GLY A 346 18.00 -1.38 -16.43
N LEU A 347 16.99 -1.32 -15.56
CA LEU A 347 17.06 -0.64 -14.25
C LEU A 347 17.62 -1.55 -13.16
N PHE A 348 17.42 -2.87 -13.28
CA PHE A 348 17.81 -3.87 -12.27
C PHE A 348 18.93 -4.81 -12.73
N ASP A 349 19.15 -5.00 -14.04
CA ASP A 349 20.28 -5.78 -14.59
C ASP A 349 21.59 -4.98 -14.57
N ASN A 350 22.03 -4.58 -13.37
CA ASN A 350 23.28 -3.88 -13.11
C ASN A 350 24.28 -4.80 -12.38
N ASN A 351 24.60 -5.92 -13.03
CA ASN A 351 25.53 -6.93 -12.52
C ASN A 351 26.94 -6.64 -13.06
N ASP A 352 27.82 -6.11 -12.20
CA ASP A 352 29.11 -5.52 -12.59
C ASP A 352 30.08 -6.57 -13.17
N SER A 353 30.20 -6.59 -14.50
CA SER A 353 31.00 -7.57 -15.24
C SER A 353 31.79 -6.89 -16.35
N ASN A 354 33.10 -6.73 -16.12
CA ASN A 354 34.02 -6.18 -17.10
C ASN A 354 34.17 -7.13 -18.30
N ASN A 355 33.69 -6.72 -19.48
CA ASN A 355 34.41 -7.05 -20.71
C ASN A 355 34.24 -5.98 -21.79
N VAL A 356 35.28 -5.79 -22.59
CA VAL A 356 35.34 -4.84 -23.70
C VAL A 356 35.57 -5.62 -24.98
N ASP A 357 34.72 -5.45 -25.99
CA ASP A 357 35.20 -5.42 -27.37
C ASP A 357 34.19 -4.79 -28.35
N SER A 358 34.70 -3.78 -29.06
CA SER A 358 34.72 -3.57 -30.52
C SER A 358 33.62 -4.15 -31.45
N ASN A 359 33.28 -3.56 -32.60
CA ASN A 359 33.81 -2.42 -33.39
C ASN A 359 32.67 -1.89 -34.30
N THR A 360 32.72 -0.88 -35.17
CA THR A 360 33.72 0.03 -35.80
C THR A 360 32.94 1.31 -36.24
N SER A 361 33.47 2.47 -36.64
CA SER A 361 34.83 3.06 -36.76
C SER A 361 34.70 4.54 -37.19
N THR A 362 35.66 5.41 -36.86
CA THR A 362 36.22 6.40 -37.82
C THR A 362 37.56 6.97 -37.32
N THR A 363 38.42 7.28 -38.28
CA THR A 363 39.79 7.81 -38.22
C THR A 363 40.05 9.01 -37.29
N GLU A 364 41.19 9.00 -36.59
CA GLU A 364 42.33 9.89 -36.92
C GLU A 364 43.67 9.37 -36.30
N GLU A 365 44.77 10.11 -36.44
CA GLU A 365 46.16 9.60 -36.43
C GLU A 365 46.83 9.49 -35.04
N SER A 366 47.70 8.48 -34.83
CA SER A 366 49.13 8.64 -34.41
C SER A 366 49.87 7.35 -33.97
N ASN A 367 50.93 7.02 -34.72
CA ASN A 367 52.23 6.41 -34.37
C ASN A 367 52.47 5.38 -33.23
N ASP A 368 53.17 4.31 -33.65
CA ASP A 368 54.33 3.63 -33.04
C ASP A 368 54.22 2.48 -32.00
N SER A 369 54.43 1.28 -32.56
CA SER A 369 55.41 0.22 -32.20
C SER A 369 55.42 -0.55 -30.85
N ASP A 370 56.03 -1.74 -30.98
CA ASP A 370 56.48 -2.74 -30.01
C ASP A 370 55.44 -3.47 -29.12
N VAL A 371 55.45 -4.80 -28.92
CA VAL A 371 55.89 -6.05 -29.61
C VAL A 371 56.02 -7.12 -28.50
N ASN A 372 55.73 -8.38 -28.84
CA ASN A 372 55.89 -9.60 -28.02
C ASN A 372 54.93 -9.79 -26.81
N SER A 373 54.54 -11.01 -26.45
CA SER A 373 54.54 -12.30 -27.19
C SER A 373 53.89 -13.42 -26.35
N LEU A 374 53.28 -14.41 -27.02
CA LEU A 374 53.39 -15.87 -26.77
C LEU A 374 53.14 -16.43 -25.34
N GLU A 375 52.49 -17.58 -25.11
CA GLU A 375 51.67 -18.51 -25.92
C GLU A 375 51.16 -19.64 -24.97
N GLN A 376 50.34 -20.57 -25.46
CA GLN A 376 50.22 -21.98 -24.95
C GLN A 376 49.63 -22.23 -23.53
N ASN A 377 48.99 -23.38 -23.22
CA ASN A 377 48.27 -24.35 -24.07
C ASN A 377 47.23 -25.15 -23.23
N SER A 378 46.25 -25.74 -23.92
CA SER A 378 45.14 -26.62 -23.51
C SER A 378 45.47 -27.85 -22.64
N THR A 379 44.45 -28.39 -21.93
CA THR A 379 43.90 -29.78 -22.02
C THR A 379 43.12 -30.27 -20.76
N THR A 380 41.79 -30.35 -20.91
CA THR A 380 40.97 -31.58 -20.82
C THR A 380 41.02 -32.53 -19.59
N TYR A 381 39.91 -32.55 -18.85
CA TYR A 381 39.24 -33.60 -18.04
C TYR A 381 39.96 -34.89 -17.59
N GLU A 382 39.73 -35.28 -16.32
CA GLU A 382 38.99 -36.53 -16.01
C GLU A 382 38.22 -36.44 -14.67
N ASN A 383 37.63 -37.55 -14.18
CA ASN A 383 36.47 -37.60 -13.26
C ASN A 383 36.78 -38.38 -11.94
N VAL A 384 35.74 -38.64 -11.12
CA VAL A 384 35.61 -39.69 -10.05
C VAL A 384 35.68 -39.22 -8.57
N GLN A 385 34.52 -39.30 -7.91
CA GLN A 385 34.29 -39.55 -6.45
C GLN A 385 34.19 -41.10 -6.22
N PRO A 386 34.28 -41.72 -5.01
CA PRO A 386 33.77 -41.21 -3.72
C PRO A 386 34.46 -41.67 -2.38
N ASP A 387 33.90 -41.16 -1.27
CA ASP A 387 33.51 -41.85 0.00
C ASP A 387 34.43 -42.04 1.26
N SER A 388 33.79 -41.73 2.41
CA SER A 388 33.87 -42.33 3.76
C SER A 388 35.15 -42.34 4.64
N SER A 389 35.02 -41.81 5.88
CA SER A 389 35.01 -42.56 7.17
C SER A 389 35.81 -41.98 8.38
N SER A 390 35.13 -41.88 9.53
CA SER A 390 35.55 -42.00 10.97
C SER A 390 36.98 -41.62 11.44
N THR A 391 37.18 -41.01 12.63
CA THR A 391 36.88 -41.60 13.96
C THR A 391 36.95 -40.58 15.14
N GLN A 392 36.39 -40.97 16.29
CA GLN A 392 36.41 -40.40 17.67
C GLN A 392 37.77 -39.82 18.16
N ASN A 393 37.90 -39.05 19.26
CA ASN A 393 37.05 -38.86 20.47
C ASN A 393 37.24 -37.42 21.05
N GLY A 394 36.67 -36.93 22.17
CA GLY A 394 35.88 -37.54 23.26
C GLY A 394 35.49 -36.53 24.36
N THR A 395 35.19 -37.00 25.58
CA THR A 395 34.62 -36.21 26.72
C THR A 395 35.41 -36.41 28.03
N VAL A 396 35.34 -35.48 29.00
CA VAL A 396 35.09 -35.75 30.46
C VAL A 396 35.04 -34.44 31.31
N GLU A 397 33.86 -34.21 31.91
CA GLU A 397 33.50 -33.72 33.27
C GLU A 397 34.06 -32.42 33.93
N ASN A 398 33.15 -31.82 34.72
CA ASN A 398 33.29 -30.72 35.71
C ASN A 398 33.39 -31.40 37.14
N PRO A 399 33.18 -30.76 38.33
CA PRO A 399 33.00 -29.35 38.71
C PRO A 399 33.83 -28.92 39.97
N SER A 400 33.56 -27.70 40.48
CA SER A 400 33.14 -27.44 41.88
C SER A 400 33.83 -26.28 42.64
N GLU A 401 33.06 -25.75 43.61
CA GLU A 401 33.41 -24.90 44.77
C GLU A 401 33.87 -23.43 44.55
N ASP A 402 33.60 -22.48 45.48
CA ASP A 402 32.36 -22.15 46.24
C ASP A 402 32.56 -20.84 47.05
N VAL A 403 31.56 -20.45 47.86
CA VAL A 403 31.63 -19.54 49.05
C VAL A 403 31.72 -18.02 48.80
N ASP A 404 31.04 -17.11 49.52
CA ASP A 404 29.79 -17.12 50.34
C ASP A 404 29.48 -15.68 50.87
N ASN A 405 28.22 -15.44 51.29
CA ASN A 405 27.78 -14.53 52.39
C ASN A 405 27.95 -12.97 52.25
N SER A 406 27.14 -12.10 52.89
CA SER A 406 26.05 -12.31 53.87
C SER A 406 25.05 -11.13 54.03
N ASN A 407 23.80 -11.46 54.39
CA ASN A 407 22.90 -10.80 55.38
C ASN A 407 22.39 -9.32 55.26
N ASN A 408 21.04 -9.22 55.24
CA ASN A 408 20.18 -8.44 56.16
C ASN A 408 20.11 -6.88 56.06
N ASN A 409 19.04 -6.18 56.49
CA ASN A 409 17.87 -6.58 57.31
C ASN A 409 16.58 -5.74 57.05
N ASP A 410 15.41 -6.37 57.24
CA ASP A 410 14.07 -5.93 57.73
C ASP A 410 13.49 -4.47 57.66
N THR A 411 12.15 -4.47 57.71
CA THR A 411 11.20 -3.53 58.42
C THR A 411 10.57 -2.28 57.75
N VAL A 412 9.36 -2.49 57.18
CA VAL A 412 8.03 -2.02 57.67
C VAL A 412 7.54 -0.55 57.51
N ASN A 413 6.34 -0.48 56.89
CA ASN A 413 5.23 0.50 56.92
C ASN A 413 5.26 1.85 56.15
N PRO A 414 4.08 2.28 55.63
CA PRO A 414 3.83 3.63 55.11
C PRO A 414 3.20 4.56 56.18
N SER A 415 2.99 5.83 55.82
CA SER A 415 2.21 6.82 56.58
C SER A 415 1.51 7.82 55.66
N ASP A 416 0.26 8.15 55.96
CA ASP A 416 -0.58 9.09 55.20
C ASP A 416 -0.15 10.56 55.33
N SER A 417 -0.62 11.41 54.40
CA SER A 417 -0.96 12.80 54.70
C SER A 417 -2.00 13.37 53.71
N GLU A 418 -3.25 13.52 54.17
CA GLU A 418 -4.22 14.43 53.55
C GLU A 418 -3.96 15.87 54.03
N HIS A 419 -3.90 16.85 53.11
CA HIS A 419 -4.32 18.26 53.25
C HIS A 419 -3.83 19.10 52.05
N ALA A 420 -4.45 20.20 51.59
CA ALA A 420 -5.86 20.56 51.44
C ALA A 420 -5.97 21.90 50.66
N THR A 421 -7.16 22.19 50.13
CA THR A 421 -7.77 23.54 49.90
C THR A 421 -7.06 24.60 49.04
N GLU A 422 -7.80 25.01 47.99
CA GLU A 422 -8.09 26.41 47.60
C GLU A 422 -6.96 27.34 47.12
N GLN A 423 -6.90 27.55 45.81
CA GLN A 423 -7.45 28.79 45.22
C GLN A 423 -7.94 28.58 43.78
#